data_AF-A0A4R1Q5Q0-F1
#
_entry.id   AF-A0A4R1Q5Q0-F1
#
_cell.length_a   1.000
_cell.length_b   1.000
_cell.length_c   1.000
_cell.angle_alpha   90.00
_cell.angle_beta   90.00
_cell.angle_gamma   90.00
#
_symmetry.space_group_name_H-M   'P 1'
#
loop_
_entity.id
_entity.type
_entity.pdbx_description
1 polymer ?
#
loop_
_entity_poly.entity_id
_entity_poly.type
_entity_poly.pdbx_seq_one_letter_code
_entity_poly.pdbx_strand_id
1 'polypeptide(L)'
;MCNRFILTFLGLLLLFTPVVSMAQLLENDIVVTDAWGAKVDSGTKAFVDRGETWLPVETVKWYSDEQLRFDLAEKRVYVTLGTPRFQLETANLDRTLQKGLTLNFPLKLIAGKPYINLYNLDRILGVTAKPRKEERIVDLIPEASLGYTAYQVNKPRDKAVFTGKINAVWDHVGLVNRNLGIEPAIDGLDVILPTWFTIANADGLVLNKADQRYVADAHEKRYKVWALLSNGFDRGLTRKILQDANAQQNIIKQLVLYVSLYNLDGINLDFENMYEEDKDRFASFVKLLAAALHEQNAALSIDVTIPSNSAFWSRCYDRRELGQIADYVMVMAYDEHPRLSPVSGSVASYGWVEKGIVATLADIPKEKVILGIPFYTREWEESSSDGTIKVQAKTLSMTQANEILRENGVKPVWQEDKGQFYAEYTKSDKQYKIWLEESDSLKLKAQLALKYQLAGVAAWRKDFEEEQVWGVLKTVLKPAPALAATENTEQKEQKKQKRNKKKK
;
A
#
# COMPACT_ATOMS: atom_id res chain seq x y z
N MET A 1 -15.44 64.67 9.72
CA MET A 1 -16.52 64.18 8.83
C MET A 1 -15.90 63.34 7.73
N CYS A 2 -16.36 62.09 7.62
CA CYS A 2 -16.19 61.10 6.54
C CYS A 2 -14.77 60.72 6.07
N ASN A 3 -14.25 59.56 6.45
CA ASN A 3 -14.42 58.23 5.82
C ASN A 3 -13.74 58.07 4.45
N ARG A 4 -12.64 57.29 4.39
CA ARG A 4 -12.30 56.44 3.24
C ARG A 4 -11.34 55.30 3.63
N PHE A 5 -11.98 54.14 3.80
CA PHE A 5 -11.55 52.74 3.75
C PHE A 5 -10.09 52.42 3.40
N ILE A 6 -9.44 51.73 4.35
CA ILE A 6 -8.32 50.82 4.15
C ILE A 6 -8.93 49.43 3.85
N LEU A 7 -8.69 48.90 2.65
CA LEU A 7 -9.00 47.50 2.32
C LEU A 7 -7.81 46.63 2.74
N THR A 8 -7.95 45.89 3.83
CA THR A 8 -7.05 44.82 4.23
C THR A 8 -7.44 43.56 3.48
N PHE A 9 -6.60 43.10 2.54
CA PHE A 9 -6.78 41.81 1.87
C PHE A 9 -6.42 40.68 2.85
N LEU A 10 -7.42 40.15 3.56
CA LEU A 10 -7.30 38.88 4.26
C LEU A 10 -7.45 37.76 3.21
N GLY A 11 -6.33 37.16 2.81
CA GLY A 11 -6.32 35.95 1.99
C GLY A 11 -6.92 34.79 2.78
N LEU A 12 -8.18 34.47 2.50
CA LEU A 12 -8.87 33.31 3.05
C LEU A 12 -8.25 32.05 2.44
N LEU A 13 -7.45 31.34 3.23
CA LEU A 13 -6.95 30.00 2.90
C LEU A 13 -8.14 29.04 2.89
N LEU A 14 -8.78 28.87 1.72
CA LEU A 14 -9.78 27.81 1.51
C LEU A 14 -9.04 26.48 1.50
N LEU A 15 -8.93 25.87 2.69
CA LEU A 15 -8.71 24.45 2.84
C LEU A 15 -9.89 23.76 2.14
N PHE A 16 -9.65 23.26 0.92
CA PHE A 16 -10.53 22.30 0.26
C PHE A 16 -10.48 21.00 1.07
N THR A 17 -11.19 20.96 2.20
CA THR A 17 -11.77 19.71 2.65
C THR A 17 -12.75 19.28 1.58
N PRO A 18 -12.71 18.05 1.05
CA PRO A 18 -13.81 17.56 0.23
C PRO A 18 -15.02 17.46 1.17
N VAL A 19 -15.81 18.53 1.24
CA VAL A 19 -17.19 18.44 1.67
C VAL A 19 -17.84 17.61 0.58
N VAL A 20 -17.95 16.30 0.82
CA VAL A 20 -18.88 15.47 0.05
C VAL A 20 -20.21 16.18 0.18
N SER A 21 -20.63 16.83 -0.88
CA SER A 21 -21.89 17.54 -0.93
C SER A 21 -22.99 16.57 -0.51
N MET A 22 -23.80 16.94 0.48
CA MET A 22 -25.00 16.20 0.87
C MET A 22 -25.90 15.87 -0.34
N ALA A 23 -25.77 16.62 -1.45
CA ALA A 23 -26.52 16.38 -2.67
C ALA A 23 -26.19 15.05 -3.38
N GLN A 24 -25.00 14.46 -3.20
CA GLN A 24 -24.67 13.15 -3.77
C GLN A 24 -25.15 11.96 -2.91
N LEU A 25 -25.40 12.18 -1.62
CA LEU A 25 -25.90 11.15 -0.69
C LEU A 25 -27.42 10.95 -0.79
N LEU A 26 -28.14 11.81 -1.51
CA LEU A 26 -29.61 11.82 -1.59
C LEU A 26 -30.20 10.91 -2.68
N GLU A 27 -29.41 10.25 -3.53
CA GLU A 27 -29.99 9.53 -4.68
C GLU A 27 -30.66 8.18 -4.34
N ASN A 28 -30.34 7.52 -3.23
CA ASN A 28 -30.76 6.11 -3.03
C ASN A 28 -31.24 5.77 -1.62
N ASP A 29 -32.21 6.53 -1.11
CA ASP A 29 -33.09 6.06 -0.03
C ASP A 29 -33.74 4.71 -0.43
N ILE A 30 -33.19 3.59 0.08
CA ILE A 30 -33.64 2.22 -0.20
C ILE A 30 -34.30 1.63 1.06
N VAL A 31 -35.47 1.04 0.87
CA VAL A 31 -36.21 0.34 1.94
C VAL A 31 -35.52 -1.00 2.22
N VAL A 32 -35.35 -1.33 3.49
CA VAL A 32 -34.86 -2.65 3.91
C VAL A 32 -36.05 -3.55 4.21
N THR A 33 -36.06 -4.74 3.64
CA THR A 33 -37.06 -5.78 3.90
C THR A 33 -36.39 -7.05 4.43
N ASP A 34 -37.09 -7.82 5.24
CA ASP A 34 -36.63 -9.15 5.64
C ASP A 34 -36.87 -10.19 4.52
N ALA A 35 -36.47 -11.44 4.78
CA ALA A 35 -36.63 -12.56 3.86
C ALA A 35 -38.10 -12.85 3.46
N TRP A 36 -39.08 -12.31 4.19
CA TRP A 36 -40.52 -12.49 3.93
C TRP A 36 -41.17 -11.22 3.36
N GLY A 37 -40.38 -10.20 3.03
CA GLY A 37 -40.84 -8.95 2.43
C GLY A 37 -41.43 -7.95 3.44
N ALA A 38 -41.32 -8.20 4.75
CA ALA A 38 -41.74 -7.25 5.76
C ALA A 38 -40.69 -6.13 5.90
N LYS A 39 -41.14 -4.88 6.08
CA LYS A 39 -40.23 -3.73 6.24
C LYS A 39 -39.48 -3.83 7.56
N VAL A 40 -38.17 -3.64 7.50
CA VAL A 40 -37.31 -3.51 8.67
C VAL A 40 -37.23 -2.05 9.07
N ASP A 41 -38.03 -1.64 10.06
CA ASP A 41 -38.03 -0.26 10.55
C ASP A 41 -36.92 -0.04 11.58
N SER A 42 -35.76 0.45 11.14
CA SER A 42 -34.66 0.89 12.00
C SER A 42 -34.55 2.41 12.13
N GLY A 43 -35.54 3.17 11.62
CA GLY A 43 -35.48 4.62 11.56
C GLY A 43 -34.38 5.17 10.62
N THR A 44 -33.83 4.35 9.71
CA THR A 44 -32.85 4.74 8.69
C THR A 44 -32.92 3.86 7.45
N LYS A 45 -32.64 4.44 6.28
CA LYS A 45 -32.68 3.73 4.99
C LYS A 45 -31.29 3.22 4.59
N ALA A 46 -31.27 2.12 3.83
CA ALA A 46 -30.10 1.63 3.14
C ALA A 46 -29.72 2.56 1.99
N PHE A 47 -28.50 2.46 1.48
CA PHE A 47 -28.13 3.04 0.20
C PHE A 47 -27.12 2.15 -0.52
N VAL A 48 -27.02 2.34 -1.84
CA VAL A 48 -26.03 1.69 -2.68
C VAL A 48 -25.12 2.75 -3.28
N ASP A 49 -23.82 2.56 -3.14
CA ASP A 49 -22.76 3.48 -3.60
C ASP A 49 -21.71 2.64 -4.34
N ARG A 50 -21.46 2.90 -5.63
CA ARG A 50 -20.54 2.10 -6.47
C ARG A 50 -20.80 0.58 -6.46
N GLY A 51 -22.04 0.16 -6.26
CA GLY A 51 -22.44 -1.25 -6.13
C GLY A 51 -22.23 -1.83 -4.71
N GLU A 52 -21.66 -1.06 -3.80
CA GLU A 52 -21.51 -1.39 -2.39
C GLU A 52 -22.83 -1.12 -1.67
N THR A 53 -23.31 -2.09 -0.89
CA THR A 53 -24.57 -1.95 -0.13
C THR A 53 -24.25 -1.56 1.30
N TRP A 54 -24.72 -0.39 1.70
CA TRP A 54 -24.47 0.16 3.03
C TRP A 54 -25.73 0.13 3.86
N LEU A 55 -25.62 -0.43 5.06
CA LEU A 55 -26.72 -0.57 6.01
C LEU A 55 -26.38 0.04 7.36
N PRO A 56 -27.39 0.56 8.09
CA PRO A 56 -27.21 0.95 9.48
C PRO A 56 -26.68 -0.24 10.29
N VAL A 57 -25.66 -0.01 11.12
CA VAL A 57 -25.07 -1.08 11.95
C VAL A 57 -26.11 -1.76 12.84
N GLU A 58 -27.04 -0.98 13.40
CA GLU A 58 -28.13 -1.52 14.21
C GLU A 58 -29.02 -2.48 13.42
N THR A 59 -29.29 -2.17 12.15
CA THR A 59 -30.04 -3.08 11.26
C THR A 59 -29.29 -4.39 11.08
N VAL A 60 -27.99 -4.36 10.83
CA VAL A 60 -27.19 -5.58 10.63
C VAL A 60 -27.12 -6.42 11.92
N LYS A 61 -26.99 -5.77 13.07
CA LYS A 61 -26.89 -6.44 14.38
C LYS A 61 -28.11 -7.31 14.72
N TRP A 62 -29.31 -6.94 14.27
CA TRP A 62 -30.52 -7.74 14.50
C TRP A 62 -30.59 -9.02 13.67
N TYR A 63 -29.90 -9.08 12.53
CA TYR A 63 -30.02 -10.14 11.54
C TYR A 63 -28.74 -10.97 11.37
N SER A 64 -27.61 -10.48 11.88
CA SER A 64 -26.34 -11.19 11.85
C SER A 64 -26.29 -12.28 12.93
N ASP A 65 -25.63 -13.39 12.60
CA ASP A 65 -25.31 -14.46 13.54
C ASP A 65 -24.19 -14.07 14.53
N GLU A 66 -23.49 -12.96 14.27
CA GLU A 66 -22.26 -12.59 14.96
C GLU A 66 -22.42 -11.41 15.92
N GLN A 67 -21.49 -11.29 16.87
CA GLN A 67 -21.52 -10.19 17.84
C GLN A 67 -20.90 -8.93 17.26
N LEU A 68 -21.74 -7.91 17.02
CA LEU A 68 -21.32 -6.60 16.53
C LEU A 68 -21.25 -5.58 17.68
N ARG A 69 -20.07 -4.95 17.84
CA ARG A 69 -19.86 -3.80 18.74
C ARG A 69 -19.26 -2.65 17.94
N PHE A 70 -19.91 -1.49 17.95
CA PHE A 70 -19.36 -0.30 17.29
C PHE A 70 -18.71 0.66 18.29
N ASP A 71 -17.79 1.46 17.77
CA ASP A 71 -17.12 2.56 18.45
C ASP A 71 -17.21 3.79 17.55
N LEU A 72 -17.96 4.80 17.99
CA LEU A 72 -18.16 6.04 17.21
C LEU A 72 -16.94 6.97 17.27
N ALA A 73 -16.13 6.89 18.34
CA ALA A 73 -14.93 7.70 18.47
C ALA A 73 -13.87 7.21 17.48
N GLU A 74 -13.73 5.89 17.36
CA GLU A 74 -12.83 5.26 16.40
C GLU A 74 -13.43 5.17 14.98
N LYS A 75 -14.76 5.37 14.85
CA LYS A 75 -15.54 5.17 13.61
C LYS A 75 -15.38 3.75 13.06
N ARG A 76 -15.57 2.77 13.94
CA ARG A 76 -15.26 1.36 13.72
C ARG A 76 -16.40 0.46 14.18
N VAL A 77 -16.62 -0.64 13.49
CA VAL A 77 -17.39 -1.79 14.00
C VAL A 77 -16.48 -2.99 14.17
N TYR A 78 -16.61 -3.65 15.31
CA TYR A 78 -15.95 -4.88 15.68
C TYR A 78 -16.93 -6.03 15.50
N VAL A 79 -16.49 -7.08 14.82
CA VAL A 79 -17.26 -8.28 14.56
C VAL A 79 -16.52 -9.44 15.23
N THR A 80 -17.09 -10.01 16.29
CA THR A 80 -16.53 -11.17 16.96
C THR A 80 -17.17 -12.43 16.40
N LEU A 81 -16.35 -13.18 15.67
CA LEU A 81 -16.65 -14.48 15.10
C LEU A 81 -16.46 -15.53 16.19
N GLY A 82 -17.56 -16.06 16.74
CA GLY A 82 -17.50 -17.04 17.83
C GLY A 82 -17.13 -18.44 17.35
N THR A 83 -17.87 -18.95 16.36
CA THR A 83 -17.60 -20.22 15.69
C THR A 83 -17.82 -20.02 14.20
N PRO A 84 -16.75 -19.78 13.42
CA PRO A 84 -16.85 -19.51 12.00
C PRO A 84 -17.71 -20.55 11.26
N ARG A 85 -18.74 -20.07 10.55
CA ARG A 85 -19.64 -20.89 9.70
C ARG A 85 -19.30 -20.79 8.21
N PHE A 86 -18.03 -20.60 7.92
CA PHE A 86 -17.50 -20.45 6.56
C PHE A 86 -16.24 -21.29 6.37
N GLN A 87 -15.86 -21.49 5.12
CA GLN A 87 -14.65 -22.19 4.71
C GLN A 87 -13.70 -21.24 4.01
N LEU A 88 -12.42 -21.36 4.34
CA LEU A 88 -11.30 -20.72 3.67
C LEU A 88 -10.74 -21.63 2.57
N GLU A 89 -9.67 -21.19 1.93
CA GLU A 89 -9.07 -21.87 0.78
C GLU A 89 -8.51 -23.26 1.14
N THR A 90 -8.19 -23.52 2.41
CA THR A 90 -7.73 -24.83 2.89
C THR A 90 -8.35 -25.21 4.24
N ALA A 91 -8.45 -26.51 4.51
CA ALA A 91 -8.89 -27.05 5.79
C ALA A 91 -7.96 -26.68 6.97
N ASN A 92 -6.69 -26.35 6.71
CA ASN A 92 -5.79 -25.92 7.78
C ASN A 92 -6.06 -24.47 8.21
N LEU A 93 -6.40 -23.61 7.25
CA LEU A 93 -6.85 -22.25 7.55
C LEU A 93 -8.18 -22.25 8.31
N ASP A 94 -9.10 -23.15 7.97
CA ASP A 94 -10.34 -23.35 8.73
C ASP A 94 -10.06 -23.64 10.21
N ARG A 95 -9.18 -24.63 10.47
CA ARG A 95 -8.78 -24.99 11.85
C ARG A 95 -8.13 -23.83 12.60
N THR A 96 -7.37 -23.00 11.89
CA THR A 96 -6.71 -21.83 12.47
C THR A 96 -7.73 -20.83 13.04
N LEU A 97 -8.89 -20.70 12.39
CA LEU A 97 -9.96 -19.78 12.82
C LEU A 97 -10.98 -20.36 13.80
N GLN A 98 -10.99 -21.69 14.05
CA GLN A 98 -11.99 -22.35 14.91
C GLN A 98 -12.08 -21.83 16.35
N LYS A 99 -11.01 -21.22 16.88
CA LYS A 99 -11.00 -20.66 18.25
C LYS A 99 -11.63 -19.27 18.37
N GLY A 100 -12.28 -18.80 17.30
CA GLY A 100 -12.86 -17.48 17.22
C GLY A 100 -11.85 -16.37 16.91
N LEU A 101 -12.36 -15.22 16.49
CA LEU A 101 -11.58 -14.08 16.02
C LEU A 101 -12.42 -12.80 16.11
N THR A 102 -11.82 -11.68 16.48
CA THR A 102 -12.45 -10.37 16.32
C THR A 102 -11.83 -9.63 15.14
N LEU A 103 -12.68 -9.27 14.18
CA LEU A 103 -12.33 -8.37 13.06
C LEU A 103 -12.85 -6.97 13.33
N ASN A 104 -12.40 -6.01 12.54
CA ASN A 104 -12.88 -4.65 12.62
C ASN A 104 -13.00 -4.01 11.24
N PHE A 105 -14.09 -3.28 10.97
CA PHE A 105 -14.37 -2.62 9.68
C PHE A 105 -14.66 -1.12 9.85
N PRO A 106 -14.17 -0.26 8.93
CA PRO A 106 -14.43 1.18 9.02
C PRO A 106 -15.92 1.46 8.84
N LEU A 107 -16.43 2.45 9.58
CA LEU A 107 -17.80 2.91 9.48
C LEU A 107 -17.91 4.21 8.68
N LYS A 108 -19.00 4.34 7.93
CA LYS A 108 -19.43 5.62 7.36
C LYS A 108 -20.48 6.23 8.28
N LEU A 109 -20.29 7.50 8.66
CA LEU A 109 -21.30 8.24 9.42
C LEU A 109 -22.17 9.04 8.45
N ILE A 110 -23.47 8.81 8.48
CA ILE A 110 -24.45 9.53 7.64
C ILE A 110 -25.51 10.11 8.56
N ALA A 111 -25.64 11.43 8.56
CA ALA A 111 -26.48 12.15 9.51
C ALA A 111 -26.25 11.71 10.97
N GLY A 112 -25.00 11.45 11.35
CA GLY A 112 -24.60 11.00 12.69
C GLY A 112 -24.85 9.53 12.99
N LYS A 113 -25.45 8.75 12.09
CA LYS A 113 -25.73 7.32 12.26
C LYS A 113 -24.63 6.45 11.63
N PRO A 114 -24.22 5.35 12.27
CA PRO A 114 -23.17 4.47 11.76
C PRO A 114 -23.69 3.49 10.71
N TYR A 115 -22.97 3.40 9.59
CA TYR A 115 -23.23 2.49 8.49
C TYR A 115 -22.03 1.57 8.25
N ILE A 116 -22.33 0.29 8.01
CA ILE A 116 -21.37 -0.73 7.59
C ILE A 116 -21.62 -1.08 6.13
N ASN A 117 -20.55 -1.28 5.38
CA ASN A 117 -20.59 -1.81 4.02
C ASN A 117 -20.73 -3.33 4.08
N LEU A 118 -21.84 -3.89 3.57
CA LEU A 118 -22.05 -5.33 3.53
C LEU A 118 -21.51 -6.01 2.26
N TYR A 119 -20.94 -5.26 1.33
CA TYR A 119 -20.40 -5.84 0.10
C TYR A 119 -19.32 -6.89 0.42
N ASN A 120 -19.61 -8.16 0.11
CA ASN A 120 -18.84 -9.36 0.44
C ASN A 120 -18.63 -9.66 1.94
N LEU A 121 -19.15 -8.85 2.86
CA LEU A 121 -19.13 -9.17 4.30
C LEU A 121 -20.24 -10.15 4.70
N ASP A 122 -21.24 -10.33 3.84
CA ASP A 122 -22.32 -11.31 4.00
C ASP A 122 -21.78 -12.71 4.34
N ARG A 123 -20.70 -13.12 3.66
CA ARG A 123 -20.03 -14.43 3.81
C ARG A 123 -19.51 -14.73 5.21
N ILE A 124 -19.33 -13.71 6.05
CA ILE A 124 -18.83 -13.87 7.42
C ILE A 124 -19.82 -13.39 8.48
N LEU A 125 -20.90 -12.70 8.08
CA LEU A 125 -21.89 -12.13 9.00
C LEU A 125 -23.15 -12.98 9.13
N GLY A 126 -23.33 -14.00 8.28
CA GLY A 126 -24.53 -14.84 8.30
C GLY A 126 -25.78 -14.13 7.78
N VAL A 127 -25.61 -12.99 7.09
CA VAL A 127 -26.70 -12.18 6.55
C VAL A 127 -26.32 -11.62 5.18
N THR A 128 -27.13 -11.95 4.17
CA THR A 128 -26.96 -11.43 2.82
C THR A 128 -27.82 -10.19 2.62
N ALA A 129 -27.23 -9.13 2.06
CA ALA A 129 -27.96 -7.96 1.56
C ALA A 129 -28.10 -8.03 0.05
N LYS A 130 -29.33 -8.22 -0.44
CA LYS A 130 -29.64 -8.36 -1.86
C LYS A 130 -30.33 -7.10 -2.39
N PRO A 131 -29.63 -6.20 -3.08
CA PRO A 131 -30.26 -5.01 -3.65
C PRO A 131 -31.13 -5.35 -4.86
N ARG A 132 -32.41 -4.92 -4.83
CA ARG A 132 -33.35 -4.87 -5.95
C ARG A 132 -33.45 -3.42 -6.44
N LYS A 133 -32.54 -3.07 -7.35
CA LYS A 133 -32.32 -1.68 -7.79
C LYS A 133 -33.56 -1.01 -8.35
N GLU A 134 -34.33 -1.71 -9.19
CA GLU A 134 -35.55 -1.18 -9.82
C GLU A 134 -36.64 -0.84 -8.79
N GLU A 135 -36.72 -1.64 -7.73
CA GLU A 135 -37.73 -1.49 -6.68
C GLU A 135 -37.27 -0.61 -5.52
N ARG A 136 -35.99 -0.18 -5.53
CA ARG A 136 -35.34 0.55 -4.41
C ARG A 136 -35.51 -0.18 -3.08
N ILE A 137 -35.27 -1.50 -3.09
CA ILE A 137 -35.32 -2.39 -1.93
C ILE A 137 -33.97 -3.08 -1.74
N VAL A 138 -33.57 -3.34 -0.49
CA VAL A 138 -32.53 -4.30 -0.12
C VAL A 138 -33.18 -5.36 0.74
N ASP A 139 -33.22 -6.60 0.25
CA ASP A 139 -33.67 -7.73 1.06
C ASP A 139 -32.52 -8.18 1.96
N LEU A 140 -32.76 -8.23 3.26
CA LEU A 140 -31.90 -8.83 4.26
C LEU A 140 -32.33 -10.27 4.52
N ILE A 141 -31.45 -11.19 4.16
CA ILE A 141 -31.74 -12.61 4.18
C ILE A 141 -30.77 -13.26 5.19
N PRO A 142 -31.23 -13.66 6.39
CA PRO A 142 -30.42 -14.47 7.31
C PRO A 142 -30.08 -15.81 6.67
N GLU A 143 -28.83 -16.24 6.75
CA GLU A 143 -28.38 -17.49 6.13
C GLU A 143 -29.01 -18.73 6.77
N ALA A 144 -29.37 -18.67 8.06
CA ALA A 144 -30.16 -19.70 8.73
C ALA A 144 -31.46 -20.05 7.99
N SER A 145 -32.04 -19.09 7.25
CA SER A 145 -33.26 -19.29 6.45
C SER A 145 -33.04 -20.02 5.12
N LEU A 146 -31.79 -20.15 4.67
CA LEU A 146 -31.41 -20.73 3.36
C LEU A 146 -30.90 -22.18 3.45
N GLY A 147 -30.79 -22.74 4.65
CA GLY A 147 -30.16 -24.04 4.91
C GLY A 147 -28.65 -23.89 5.05
N TYR A 148 -28.10 -24.37 6.18
CA TYR A 148 -26.70 -24.16 6.53
C TYR A 148 -25.73 -24.92 5.60
N THR A 149 -25.22 -24.24 4.57
CA THR A 149 -24.00 -24.65 3.88
C THR A 149 -22.90 -23.65 4.21
N ALA A 150 -21.73 -24.13 4.66
CA ALA A 150 -20.60 -23.26 4.94
C ALA A 150 -20.19 -22.51 3.66
N TYR A 151 -20.21 -21.18 3.70
CA TYR A 151 -19.85 -20.36 2.55
C TYR A 151 -18.35 -20.41 2.33
N GLN A 152 -17.94 -20.63 1.08
CA GLN A 152 -16.55 -20.45 0.69
C GLN A 152 -16.26 -18.94 0.66
N VAL A 153 -15.43 -18.43 1.59
CA VAL A 153 -15.10 -16.99 1.67
C VAL A 153 -14.41 -16.53 0.40
N ASN A 154 -13.50 -17.35 -0.15
CA ASN A 154 -12.84 -17.11 -1.41
C ASN A 154 -12.37 -18.42 -2.05
N LYS A 155 -12.21 -18.44 -3.36
CA LYS A 155 -11.64 -19.58 -4.09
C LYS A 155 -10.11 -19.55 -3.97
N PRO A 156 -9.43 -20.71 -4.06
CA PRO A 156 -7.98 -20.74 -4.21
C PRO A 156 -7.52 -19.83 -5.35
N ARG A 157 -6.52 -18.98 -5.08
CA ARG A 157 -5.98 -18.03 -6.06
C ARG A 157 -4.90 -18.69 -6.89
N ASP A 158 -4.74 -18.26 -8.13
CA ASP A 158 -3.57 -18.61 -8.92
C ASP A 158 -2.34 -17.82 -8.43
N LYS A 159 -1.16 -18.44 -8.50
CA LYS A 159 0.09 -17.74 -8.19
C LYS A 159 0.29 -16.59 -9.17
N ALA A 160 0.63 -15.40 -8.66
CA ALA A 160 0.88 -14.23 -9.50
C ALA A 160 2.06 -14.48 -10.46
N VAL A 161 1.87 -14.09 -11.72
CA VAL A 161 2.91 -14.12 -12.76
C VAL A 161 3.06 -12.71 -13.32
N PHE A 162 4.29 -12.22 -13.36
CA PHE A 162 4.62 -10.88 -13.84
C PHE A 162 5.39 -10.97 -15.15
N THR A 163 5.05 -10.11 -16.11
CA THR A 163 5.80 -9.97 -17.36
C THR A 163 6.90 -8.94 -17.18
N GLY A 164 8.17 -9.31 -17.37
CA GLY A 164 9.30 -8.41 -17.14
C GLY A 164 9.64 -8.22 -15.66
N LYS A 165 10.21 -7.06 -15.30
CA LYS A 165 10.49 -6.69 -13.91
C LYS A 165 9.24 -6.13 -13.24
N ILE A 166 9.04 -6.41 -11.95
CA ILE A 166 7.89 -5.88 -11.20
C ILE A 166 7.99 -4.36 -11.12
N ASN A 167 6.91 -3.67 -11.44
CA ASN A 167 6.71 -2.25 -11.20
C ASN A 167 5.60 -2.10 -10.16
N ALA A 168 5.96 -1.54 -9.01
CA ALA A 168 5.11 -1.46 -7.84
C ALA A 168 5.02 -0.02 -7.31
N VAL A 169 3.95 0.29 -6.58
CA VAL A 169 3.79 1.60 -5.96
C VAL A 169 3.05 1.53 -4.64
N TRP A 170 3.58 2.19 -3.62
CA TRP A 170 2.84 2.39 -2.37
C TRP A 170 1.75 3.45 -2.57
N ASP A 171 0.54 3.11 -2.13
CA ASP A 171 -0.61 3.99 -2.15
C ASP A 171 -0.97 4.37 -0.70
N HIS A 172 -0.62 5.60 -0.32
CA HIS A 172 -0.90 6.08 1.03
C HIS A 172 -2.39 6.40 1.20
N VAL A 173 -3.05 5.60 2.02
CA VAL A 173 -4.47 5.71 2.37
C VAL A 173 -4.65 6.42 3.71
N GLY A 174 -5.26 7.61 3.65
CA GLY A 174 -5.60 8.41 4.81
C GLY A 174 -6.85 7.90 5.55
N LEU A 175 -7.88 8.76 5.62
CA LEU A 175 -9.16 8.43 6.27
C LEU A 175 -10.14 7.70 5.33
N VAL A 176 -9.99 7.90 4.02
CA VAL A 176 -10.92 7.39 3.00
C VAL A 176 -10.11 6.80 1.86
N ASN A 177 -10.58 5.67 1.34
CA ASN A 177 -10.01 5.06 0.14
C ASN A 177 -10.31 5.90 -1.10
N ARG A 178 -9.32 6.03 -1.97
CA ARG A 178 -9.52 6.63 -3.30
C ARG A 178 -10.45 5.77 -4.15
N ASN A 179 -11.09 6.38 -5.13
CA ASN A 179 -11.93 5.68 -6.09
C ASN A 179 -11.10 5.27 -7.31
N LEU A 180 -10.46 4.10 -7.27
CA LEU A 180 -9.66 3.62 -8.39
C LEU A 180 -10.47 3.45 -9.68
N GLY A 181 -11.76 3.14 -9.61
CA GLY A 181 -12.62 2.95 -10.79
C GLY A 181 -12.66 4.14 -11.75
N ILE A 182 -12.45 5.37 -11.25
CA ILE A 182 -12.44 6.60 -12.09
C ILE A 182 -11.04 7.03 -12.54
N GLU A 183 -9.98 6.48 -11.94
CA GLU A 183 -8.61 6.79 -12.32
C GLU A 183 -8.22 5.98 -13.57
N PRO A 184 -7.47 6.53 -14.53
CA PRO A 184 -6.96 5.74 -15.65
C PRO A 184 -6.01 4.63 -15.16
N ALA A 185 -5.90 3.55 -15.93
CA ALA A 185 -4.87 2.56 -15.66
C ALA A 185 -3.48 3.15 -15.96
N ILE A 186 -2.57 3.04 -14.99
CA ILE A 186 -1.15 3.34 -15.08
C ILE A 186 -0.50 2.23 -15.90
N ASP A 187 -0.06 2.61 -17.08
CA ASP A 187 0.54 1.68 -18.03
C ASP A 187 1.88 1.14 -17.48
N GLY A 188 2.01 -0.19 -17.46
CA GLY A 188 3.19 -0.89 -16.96
C GLY A 188 3.26 -1.05 -15.44
N LEU A 189 2.26 -0.64 -14.65
CA LEU A 189 2.16 -0.96 -13.23
C LEU A 189 1.64 -2.39 -13.02
N ASP A 190 2.27 -3.14 -12.11
CA ASP A 190 1.84 -4.50 -11.77
C ASP A 190 1.23 -4.62 -10.37
N VAL A 191 1.76 -3.88 -9.39
CA VAL A 191 1.40 -4.03 -7.98
C VAL A 191 1.09 -2.68 -7.36
N ILE A 192 -0.03 -2.59 -6.64
CA ILE A 192 -0.36 -1.43 -5.80
C ILE A 192 -0.41 -1.86 -4.34
N LEU A 193 0.20 -1.04 -3.46
CA LEU A 193 0.39 -1.35 -2.05
C LEU A 193 -0.33 -0.34 -1.15
N PRO A 194 -1.65 -0.51 -0.90
CA PRO A 194 -2.40 0.41 -0.07
C PRO A 194 -2.04 0.26 1.43
N THR A 195 -1.84 1.39 2.13
CA THR A 195 -1.52 1.43 3.57
C THR A 195 -2.74 1.15 4.45
N TRP A 196 -3.22 -0.10 4.45
CA TRP A 196 -4.53 -0.47 5.01
C TRP A 196 -4.51 -1.04 6.41
N PHE A 197 -3.45 -1.75 6.79
CA PHE A 197 -3.41 -2.45 8.05
C PHE A 197 -2.41 -1.80 9.01
N THR A 198 -2.79 -1.72 10.28
CA THR A 198 -1.89 -1.26 11.35
C THR A 198 -2.14 -2.03 12.62
N ILE A 199 -1.07 -2.47 13.27
CA ILE A 199 -1.15 -3.08 14.60
C ILE A 199 -1.68 -2.06 15.62
N ALA A 200 -2.76 -2.40 16.30
CA ALA A 200 -3.45 -1.51 17.23
C ALA A 200 -2.93 -1.63 18.66
N ASN A 201 -2.65 -2.86 19.10
CA ASN A 201 -2.39 -3.15 20.51
C ASN A 201 -1.59 -4.46 20.71
N ALA A 202 -1.19 -4.71 21.96
CA ALA A 202 -0.31 -5.81 22.34
C ALA A 202 -0.95 -7.20 22.17
N ASP A 203 -2.29 -7.29 22.12
CA ASP A 203 -3.01 -8.54 21.87
C ASP A 203 -3.04 -8.91 20.37
N GLY A 204 -2.41 -8.09 19.52
CA GLY A 204 -2.31 -8.34 18.09
C GLY A 204 -3.56 -7.95 17.30
N LEU A 205 -4.41 -7.05 17.80
CA LEU A 205 -5.50 -6.48 17.00
C LEU A 205 -4.92 -5.71 15.79
N VAL A 206 -5.45 -5.96 14.59
CA VAL A 206 -5.05 -5.32 13.34
C VAL A 206 -6.15 -4.37 12.88
N LEU A 207 -5.92 -3.05 12.97
CA LEU A 207 -6.84 -2.08 12.40
C LEU A 207 -6.88 -2.22 10.88
N ASN A 208 -8.09 -2.24 10.33
CA ASN A 208 -8.32 -2.47 8.90
C ASN A 208 -8.97 -1.25 8.24
N LYS A 209 -8.40 -0.79 7.12
CA LYS A 209 -8.96 0.26 6.26
C LYS A 209 -9.27 -0.21 4.84
N ALA A 210 -9.20 -1.52 4.59
CA ALA A 210 -9.37 -2.09 3.26
C ALA A 210 -10.76 -1.83 2.69
N ASP A 211 -10.80 -1.69 1.37
CA ASP A 211 -12.00 -1.45 0.58
C ASP A 211 -12.05 -2.50 -0.54
N GLN A 212 -13.11 -3.31 -0.54
CA GLN A 212 -13.29 -4.37 -1.51
C GLN A 212 -13.46 -3.83 -2.94
N ARG A 213 -14.16 -2.69 -3.11
CA ARG A 213 -14.36 -2.09 -4.43
C ARG A 213 -13.03 -1.59 -4.99
N TYR A 214 -12.16 -1.06 -4.13
CA TYR A 214 -10.78 -0.73 -4.52
C TYR A 214 -10.05 -1.96 -5.09
N VAL A 215 -10.14 -3.13 -4.44
CA VAL A 215 -9.47 -4.35 -4.94
C VAL A 215 -10.05 -4.79 -6.28
N ALA A 216 -11.38 -4.76 -6.42
CA ALA A 216 -12.05 -5.07 -7.68
C ALA A 216 -11.60 -4.13 -8.82
N ASP A 217 -11.58 -2.81 -8.58
CA ASP A 217 -11.11 -1.83 -9.54
C ASP A 217 -9.63 -2.03 -9.90
N ALA A 218 -8.79 -2.39 -8.93
CA ALA A 218 -7.38 -2.71 -9.16
C ALA A 218 -7.22 -3.95 -10.06
N HIS A 219 -8.00 -5.00 -9.80
CA HIS A 219 -8.01 -6.22 -10.61
C HIS A 219 -8.55 -5.98 -12.04
N GLU A 220 -9.57 -5.13 -12.20
CA GLU A 220 -10.06 -4.69 -13.53
C GLU A 220 -8.93 -3.97 -14.33
N LYS A 221 -8.06 -3.22 -13.63
CA LYS A 221 -6.84 -2.61 -14.19
C LYS A 221 -5.65 -3.57 -14.29
N ARG A 222 -5.83 -4.84 -13.91
CA ARG A 222 -4.83 -5.91 -13.89
C ARG A 222 -3.70 -5.74 -12.86
N TYR A 223 -3.88 -4.87 -11.88
CA TYR A 223 -2.95 -4.77 -10.76
C TYR A 223 -3.15 -5.91 -9.79
N LYS A 224 -2.07 -6.26 -9.10
CA LYS A 224 -2.08 -7.04 -7.87
C LYS A 224 -2.15 -6.11 -6.68
N VAL A 225 -2.88 -6.49 -5.65
CA VAL A 225 -3.00 -5.70 -4.41
C VAL A 225 -2.23 -6.38 -3.30
N TRP A 226 -1.13 -5.77 -2.88
CA TRP A 226 -0.35 -6.19 -1.71
C TRP A 226 -0.62 -5.23 -0.56
N ALA A 227 -1.60 -5.56 0.29
CA ALA A 227 -2.01 -4.65 1.35
C ALA A 227 -0.91 -4.51 2.41
N LEU A 228 -0.53 -3.27 2.70
CA LEU A 228 0.53 -2.98 3.66
C LEU A 228 0.02 -3.11 5.08
N LEU A 229 0.81 -3.78 5.93
CA LEU A 229 0.66 -3.88 7.38
C LEU A 229 1.82 -3.17 8.07
N SER A 230 1.49 -2.09 8.80
CA SER A 230 2.44 -1.34 9.60
C SER A 230 2.40 -1.74 11.08
N ASN A 231 3.56 -1.68 11.75
CA ASN A 231 3.65 -1.73 13.22
C ASN A 231 3.45 -0.35 13.88
N GLY A 232 3.10 0.69 13.11
CA GLY A 232 2.90 2.04 13.62
C GLY A 232 4.18 2.72 14.14
N PHE A 233 5.36 2.21 13.76
CA PHE A 233 6.66 2.66 14.26
C PHE A 233 6.84 2.53 15.79
N ASP A 234 5.97 1.80 16.48
CA ASP A 234 6.06 1.61 17.94
C ASP A 234 6.91 0.39 18.26
N ARG A 235 8.18 0.64 18.57
CA ARG A 235 9.16 -0.38 18.95
C ARG A 235 8.76 -1.17 20.20
N GLY A 236 8.12 -0.52 21.17
CA GLY A 236 7.75 -1.12 22.45
C GLY A 236 6.56 -2.06 22.28
N LEU A 237 5.57 -1.64 21.51
CA LEU A 237 4.45 -2.48 21.09
C LEU A 237 4.95 -3.66 20.25
N THR A 238 5.83 -3.42 19.27
CA THR A 238 6.37 -4.46 18.40
C THR A 238 7.06 -5.56 19.21
N ARG A 239 7.92 -5.19 20.18
CA ARG A 239 8.57 -6.15 21.08
C ARG A 239 7.57 -7.03 21.84
N LYS A 240 6.51 -6.43 22.40
CA LYS A 240 5.48 -7.19 23.15
C LYS A 240 4.82 -8.24 22.25
N ILE A 241 4.48 -7.87 21.03
CA ILE A 241 3.87 -8.80 20.05
C ILE A 241 4.85 -9.90 19.65
N LEU A 242 6.10 -9.56 19.35
CA LEU A 242 7.12 -10.53 18.98
C LEU A 242 7.50 -11.51 20.11
N GLN A 243 7.15 -11.18 21.36
CA GLN A 243 7.32 -12.05 22.52
C GLN A 243 6.07 -12.89 22.85
N ASP A 244 4.90 -12.53 22.34
CA ASP A 244 3.63 -13.20 22.63
C ASP A 244 3.13 -14.01 21.42
N ALA A 245 3.15 -15.34 21.58
CA ALA A 245 2.67 -16.25 20.54
C ALA A 245 1.16 -16.10 20.26
N ASN A 246 0.35 -15.73 21.25
CA ASN A 246 -1.08 -15.50 21.05
C ASN A 246 -1.32 -14.24 20.23
N ALA A 247 -0.58 -13.17 20.51
CA ALA A 247 -0.65 -11.93 19.72
C ALA A 247 -0.25 -12.17 18.26
N GLN A 248 0.84 -12.90 18.02
CA GLN A 248 1.28 -13.28 16.67
C GLN A 248 0.21 -14.09 15.94
N GLN A 249 -0.36 -15.10 16.60
CA GLN A 249 -1.42 -15.91 16.03
C GLN A 249 -2.69 -15.08 15.75
N ASN A 250 -3.03 -14.13 16.62
CA ASN A 250 -4.17 -13.24 16.41
C ASN A 250 -3.99 -12.35 15.18
N ILE A 251 -2.77 -11.81 14.96
CA ILE A 251 -2.44 -11.06 13.75
C ILE A 251 -2.60 -11.94 12.51
N ILE A 252 -1.99 -13.12 12.50
CA ILE A 252 -2.03 -14.05 11.36
C ILE A 252 -3.47 -14.42 11.01
N LYS A 253 -4.31 -14.75 12.00
CA LYS A 253 -5.72 -15.06 11.79
C LYS A 253 -6.49 -13.93 11.12
N GLN A 254 -6.31 -12.70 11.60
CA GLN A 254 -6.95 -11.52 11.00
C GLN A 254 -6.51 -11.33 9.55
N LEU A 255 -5.19 -11.41 9.28
CA LEU A 255 -4.65 -11.19 7.94
C LEU A 255 -5.11 -12.26 6.95
N VAL A 256 -5.05 -13.55 7.31
CA VAL A 256 -5.54 -14.65 6.45
C VAL A 256 -7.01 -14.43 6.07
N LEU A 257 -7.84 -14.06 7.05
CA LEU A 257 -9.26 -13.83 6.79
C LEU A 257 -9.49 -12.57 5.94
N TYR A 258 -8.77 -11.48 6.19
CA TYR A 258 -8.83 -10.29 5.35
C TYR A 258 -8.34 -10.56 3.93
N VAL A 259 -7.30 -11.37 3.75
CA VAL A 259 -6.78 -11.77 2.45
C VAL A 259 -7.83 -12.56 1.66
N SER A 260 -8.55 -13.50 2.29
CA SER A 260 -9.69 -14.17 1.65
C SER A 260 -10.80 -13.19 1.33
N LEU A 261 -11.27 -12.45 2.34
CA LEU A 261 -12.44 -11.58 2.27
C LEU A 261 -12.28 -10.53 1.15
N TYR A 262 -11.15 -9.82 1.16
CA TYR A 262 -10.85 -8.77 0.19
C TYR A 262 -10.30 -9.27 -1.13
N ASN A 263 -10.05 -10.58 -1.27
CA ASN A 263 -9.38 -11.16 -2.43
C ASN A 263 -8.01 -10.52 -2.70
N LEU A 264 -7.21 -10.33 -1.65
CA LEU A 264 -5.88 -9.73 -1.76
C LEU A 264 -4.91 -10.71 -2.44
N ASP A 265 -4.01 -10.17 -3.26
CA ASP A 265 -2.96 -10.95 -3.91
C ASP A 265 -1.73 -11.13 -3.01
N GLY A 266 -1.63 -10.35 -1.92
CA GLY A 266 -0.53 -10.45 -0.98
C GLY A 266 -0.64 -9.48 0.19
N ILE A 267 0.33 -9.62 1.11
CA ILE A 267 0.59 -8.69 2.20
C ILE A 267 1.98 -8.11 2.02
N ASN A 268 2.11 -6.83 2.29
CA ASN A 268 3.39 -6.15 2.43
C ASN A 268 3.62 -5.80 3.90
N LEU A 269 4.70 -6.30 4.49
CA LEU A 269 4.99 -6.13 5.90
C LEU A 269 5.96 -4.96 6.09
N ASP A 270 5.47 -3.90 6.71
CA ASP A 270 6.20 -2.65 6.93
C ASP A 270 6.41 -2.42 8.44
N PHE A 271 7.31 -3.23 9.01
CA PHE A 271 7.66 -3.18 10.42
C PHE A 271 8.95 -2.40 10.60
N GLU A 272 8.82 -1.11 10.92
CA GLU A 272 9.95 -0.20 11.07
C GLU A 272 10.23 0.16 12.53
N ASN A 273 11.39 0.78 12.78
CA ASN A 273 11.78 1.23 14.11
C ASN A 273 11.71 0.10 15.15
N MET A 274 12.41 -1.00 14.92
CA MET A 274 12.42 -2.16 15.81
C MET A 274 13.71 -2.26 16.61
N TYR A 275 13.68 -2.95 17.73
CA TYR A 275 14.90 -3.26 18.47
C TYR A 275 15.75 -4.30 17.73
N GLU A 276 17.08 -4.11 17.72
CA GLU A 276 18.02 -5.06 17.12
C GLU A 276 17.94 -6.45 17.77
N GLU A 277 17.68 -6.50 19.08
CA GLU A 277 17.58 -7.76 19.82
C GLU A 277 16.36 -8.61 19.43
N ASP A 278 15.37 -8.02 18.75
CA ASP A 278 14.14 -8.71 18.34
C ASP A 278 14.21 -9.23 16.89
N LYS A 279 15.33 -9.06 16.18
CA LYS A 279 15.45 -9.44 14.75
C LYS A 279 15.13 -10.92 14.48
N ASP A 280 15.54 -11.83 15.37
CA ASP A 280 15.31 -13.28 15.21
C ASP A 280 13.85 -13.63 15.49
N ARG A 281 13.22 -12.92 16.44
CA ARG A 281 11.79 -13.05 16.74
C ARG A 281 10.95 -12.53 15.59
N PHE A 282 11.37 -11.41 15.01
CA PHE A 282 10.73 -10.85 13.83
C PHE A 282 10.80 -11.83 12.65
N ALA A 283 11.98 -12.37 12.33
CA ALA A 283 12.12 -13.38 11.28
C ALA A 283 11.26 -14.63 11.55
N SER A 284 11.16 -15.07 12.80
CA SER A 284 10.28 -16.18 13.21
C SER A 284 8.80 -15.86 12.98
N PHE A 285 8.34 -14.66 13.32
CA PHE A 285 6.98 -14.19 13.04
C PHE A 285 6.71 -14.13 11.53
N VAL A 286 7.65 -13.59 10.74
CA VAL A 286 7.55 -13.52 9.27
C VAL A 286 7.42 -14.92 8.66
N LYS A 287 8.14 -15.92 9.20
CA LYS A 287 8.03 -17.32 8.77
C LYS A 287 6.64 -17.90 9.00
N LEU A 288 6.04 -17.64 10.16
CA LEU A 288 4.67 -18.08 10.48
C LEU A 288 3.65 -17.41 9.56
N LEU A 289 3.80 -16.11 9.33
CA LEU A 289 2.94 -15.35 8.43
C LEU A 289 3.05 -15.85 6.98
N ALA A 290 4.27 -16.05 6.48
CA ALA A 290 4.52 -16.54 5.12
C ALA A 290 3.84 -17.90 4.89
N ALA A 291 4.03 -18.84 5.82
CA ALA A 291 3.41 -20.16 5.73
C ALA A 291 1.88 -20.07 5.62
N ALA A 292 1.23 -19.21 6.42
CA ALA A 292 -0.21 -19.05 6.38
C ALA A 292 -0.71 -18.38 5.08
N LEU A 293 0.00 -17.37 4.57
CA LEU A 293 -0.35 -16.69 3.31
C LEU A 293 -0.15 -17.59 2.08
N HIS A 294 0.89 -18.43 2.08
CA HIS A 294 1.19 -19.34 0.99
C HIS A 294 0.13 -20.44 0.81
N GLU A 295 -0.59 -20.81 1.87
CA GLU A 295 -1.77 -21.70 1.73
C GLU A 295 -2.88 -21.09 0.86
N GLN A 296 -2.90 -19.77 0.71
CA GLN A 296 -3.85 -19.04 -0.11
C GLN A 296 -3.25 -18.59 -1.45
N ASN A 297 -2.01 -18.96 -1.76
CA ASN A 297 -1.21 -18.39 -2.84
C ASN A 297 -1.07 -16.84 -2.77
N ALA A 298 -1.21 -16.25 -1.59
CA ALA A 298 -0.92 -14.83 -1.38
C ALA A 298 0.59 -14.62 -1.23
N ALA A 299 1.11 -13.58 -1.90
CA ALA A 299 2.51 -13.20 -1.77
C ALA A 299 2.78 -12.54 -0.41
N LEU A 300 3.96 -12.77 0.16
CA LEU A 300 4.50 -11.97 1.24
C LEU A 300 5.68 -11.14 0.72
N SER A 301 5.52 -9.82 0.78
CA SER A 301 6.62 -8.88 0.63
C SER A 301 6.96 -8.23 1.97
N ILE A 302 8.19 -7.78 2.13
CA ILE A 302 8.67 -7.14 3.36
C ILE A 302 9.51 -5.91 3.05
N ASP A 303 9.23 -4.82 3.75
CA ASP A 303 9.98 -3.57 3.64
C ASP A 303 11.20 -3.62 4.57
N VAL A 304 12.38 -3.37 4.00
CA VAL A 304 13.63 -3.27 4.75
C VAL A 304 14.42 -2.07 4.28
N THR A 305 15.17 -1.47 5.17
CA THR A 305 16.09 -0.38 4.83
C THR A 305 17.37 -0.93 4.21
N ILE A 306 18.18 -0.06 3.61
CA ILE A 306 19.51 -0.46 3.18
C ILE A 306 20.39 -0.89 4.37
N PRO A 307 21.32 -1.85 4.20
CA PRO A 307 22.27 -2.21 5.24
C PRO A 307 23.08 -1.01 5.75
N SER A 308 23.08 -0.79 7.07
CA SER A 308 23.85 0.24 7.76
C SER A 308 24.09 -0.14 9.23
N ASN A 309 24.83 0.69 9.97
CA ASN A 309 25.12 0.47 11.39
C ASN A 309 24.01 0.94 12.34
N SER A 310 22.87 1.44 11.82
CA SER A 310 21.78 1.92 12.67
C SER A 310 21.03 0.75 13.31
N ALA A 311 21.05 0.69 14.64
CA ALA A 311 20.44 -0.39 15.41
C ALA A 311 18.93 -0.54 15.14
N PHE A 312 18.19 0.58 15.21
CA PHE A 312 16.72 0.56 15.13
C PHE A 312 16.16 0.67 13.71
N TRP A 313 17.01 1.10 12.77
CA TRP A 313 16.61 1.33 11.39
C TRP A 313 17.09 0.22 10.46
N SER A 314 18.23 -0.43 10.73
CA SER A 314 18.84 -1.37 9.78
C SER A 314 19.28 -2.70 10.38
N ARG A 315 19.95 -2.72 11.55
CA ARG A 315 20.41 -3.99 12.17
C ARG A 315 19.29 -4.80 12.81
N CYS A 316 18.11 -4.21 12.97
CA CYS A 316 16.88 -4.87 13.39
C CYS A 316 16.30 -5.88 12.39
N TYR A 317 16.90 -6.00 11.19
CA TYR A 317 16.51 -6.99 10.19
C TYR A 317 17.57 -8.09 10.04
N ASP A 318 17.20 -9.35 10.28
CA ASP A 318 17.97 -10.49 9.78
C ASP A 318 17.68 -10.68 8.28
N ARG A 319 18.39 -9.92 7.44
CA ARG A 319 18.15 -9.91 6.00
C ARG A 319 18.31 -11.27 5.33
N ARG A 320 19.21 -12.11 5.85
CA ARG A 320 19.46 -13.44 5.28
C ARG A 320 18.29 -14.36 5.52
N GLU A 321 17.78 -14.40 6.74
CA GLU A 321 16.61 -15.21 7.08
C GLU A 321 15.35 -14.67 6.37
N LEU A 322 15.14 -13.35 6.41
CA LEU A 322 14.00 -12.71 5.73
C LEU A 322 14.01 -12.95 4.21
N GLY A 323 15.19 -12.89 3.58
CA GLY A 323 15.36 -13.19 2.15
C GLY A 323 15.07 -14.64 1.78
N GLN A 324 15.21 -15.59 2.71
CA GLN A 324 14.81 -16.98 2.49
C GLN A 324 13.29 -17.16 2.60
N ILE A 325 12.65 -16.43 3.52
CA ILE A 325 11.23 -16.58 3.83
C ILE A 325 10.32 -15.82 2.85
N ALA A 326 10.55 -14.53 2.66
CA ALA A 326 9.66 -13.66 1.88
C ALA A 326 9.71 -14.00 0.38
N ASP A 327 8.61 -13.76 -0.34
CA ASP A 327 8.59 -13.82 -1.79
C ASP A 327 9.40 -12.65 -2.38
N TYR A 328 9.23 -11.46 -1.79
CA TYR A 328 9.95 -10.26 -2.18
C TYR A 328 10.44 -9.45 -0.98
N VAL A 329 11.60 -8.82 -1.12
CA VAL A 329 12.14 -7.87 -0.15
C VAL A 329 12.24 -6.50 -0.82
N MET A 330 11.43 -5.55 -0.35
CA MET A 330 11.40 -4.17 -0.81
C MET A 330 12.49 -3.38 -0.08
N VAL A 331 13.56 -3.05 -0.80
CA VAL A 331 14.68 -2.28 -0.23
C VAL A 331 14.34 -0.81 -0.33
N MET A 332 13.97 -0.19 0.79
CA MET A 332 13.68 1.24 0.90
C MET A 332 14.97 2.07 0.73
N ALA A 333 15.43 2.20 -0.51
CA ALA A 333 16.60 2.97 -0.89
C ALA A 333 16.24 4.45 -1.10
N TYR A 334 15.65 5.02 -0.07
CA TYR A 334 15.38 6.45 0.08
C TYR A 334 15.56 6.85 1.55
N ASP A 335 15.45 8.14 1.83
CA ASP A 335 15.79 8.73 3.12
C ASP A 335 17.28 8.65 3.48
N GLU A 336 18.16 8.80 2.48
CA GLU A 336 19.60 9.06 2.69
C GLU A 336 19.80 10.23 3.66
N HIS A 337 19.05 11.32 3.45
CA HIS A 337 18.87 12.42 4.39
C HIS A 337 17.38 12.53 4.76
N PRO A 338 16.94 11.94 5.90
CA PRO A 338 15.54 11.96 6.31
C PRO A 338 15.10 13.37 6.70
N ARG A 339 13.79 13.62 6.81
CA ARG A 339 13.23 14.97 7.11
C ARG A 339 13.84 15.64 8.36
N LEU A 340 14.21 14.84 9.37
CA LEU A 340 14.81 15.31 10.62
C LEU A 340 16.35 15.32 10.61
N SER A 341 16.98 15.14 9.44
CA SER A 341 18.43 15.21 9.30
C SER A 341 18.95 16.57 9.76
N PRO A 342 20.07 16.62 10.50
CA PRO A 342 20.72 17.87 10.88
C PRO A 342 21.47 18.54 9.71
N VAL A 343 21.56 17.88 8.56
CA VAL A 343 22.22 18.38 7.34
C VAL A 343 21.29 18.21 6.15
N SER A 344 21.32 19.17 5.22
CA SER A 344 20.62 19.07 3.95
C SER A 344 21.30 18.06 3.02
N GLY A 345 20.51 17.42 2.17
CA GLY A 345 21.05 16.47 1.20
C GLY A 345 19.98 15.76 0.39
N SER A 346 20.44 14.86 -0.48
CA SER A 346 19.56 14.06 -1.32
C SER A 346 18.70 13.12 -0.51
N VAL A 347 17.49 12.85 -1.01
CA VAL A 347 16.63 11.76 -0.53
C VAL A 347 17.19 10.39 -0.96
N ALA A 348 17.80 10.30 -2.15
CA ALA A 348 18.30 9.06 -2.73
C ALA A 348 19.33 9.33 -3.83
N SER A 349 20.56 9.71 -3.48
CA SER A 349 21.60 9.90 -4.50
C SER A 349 21.98 8.56 -5.16
N TYR A 350 22.25 8.56 -6.47
CA TYR A 350 22.49 7.34 -7.25
C TYR A 350 23.57 6.44 -6.63
N GLY A 351 24.71 7.02 -6.26
CA GLY A 351 25.82 6.28 -5.67
C GLY A 351 25.49 5.67 -4.30
N TRP A 352 24.64 6.32 -3.51
CA TRP A 352 24.17 5.78 -2.23
C TRP A 352 23.18 4.63 -2.45
N VAL A 353 22.22 4.80 -3.37
CA VAL A 353 21.27 3.75 -3.76
C VAL A 353 21.99 2.50 -4.26
N GLU A 354 22.95 2.66 -5.18
CA GLU A 354 23.70 1.54 -5.73
C GLU A 354 24.50 0.79 -4.67
N LYS A 355 25.17 1.51 -3.75
CA LYS A 355 25.87 0.88 -2.61
C LYS A 355 24.91 0.10 -1.72
N GLY A 356 23.72 0.64 -1.46
CA GLY A 356 22.67 -0.03 -0.69
C GLY A 356 22.22 -1.35 -1.34
N ILE A 357 22.06 -1.37 -2.67
CA ILE A 357 21.73 -2.58 -3.42
C ILE A 357 22.87 -3.61 -3.29
N VAL A 358 24.11 -3.21 -3.59
CA VAL A 358 25.26 -4.12 -3.53
C VAL A 358 25.41 -4.75 -2.14
N ALA A 359 25.24 -3.96 -1.08
CA ALA A 359 25.28 -4.46 0.28
C ALA A 359 24.13 -5.43 0.57
N THR A 360 22.92 -5.14 0.07
CA THR A 360 21.74 -6.01 0.27
C THR A 360 21.91 -7.37 -0.41
N LEU A 361 22.51 -7.39 -1.60
CA LEU A 361 22.75 -8.62 -2.36
C LEU A 361 23.77 -9.57 -1.73
N ALA A 362 24.49 -9.13 -0.69
CA ALA A 362 25.33 -10.02 0.11
C ALA A 362 24.50 -11.00 0.96
N ASP A 363 23.25 -10.63 1.29
CA ASP A 363 22.39 -11.41 2.19
C ASP A 363 21.11 -11.92 1.51
N ILE A 364 20.62 -11.26 0.45
CA ILE A 364 19.33 -11.53 -0.17
C ILE A 364 19.50 -11.94 -1.64
N PRO A 365 18.87 -13.04 -2.10
CA PRO A 365 18.85 -13.40 -3.52
C PRO A 365 18.28 -12.28 -4.39
N LYS A 366 19.01 -11.90 -5.44
CA LYS A 366 18.66 -10.77 -6.32
C LYS A 366 17.25 -10.88 -6.91
N GLU A 367 16.81 -12.08 -7.25
CA GLU A 367 15.49 -12.38 -7.82
C GLU A 367 14.33 -12.13 -6.85
N LYS A 368 14.60 -11.87 -5.57
CA LYS A 368 13.61 -11.47 -4.56
C LYS A 368 13.69 -9.99 -4.21
N VAL A 369 14.74 -9.27 -4.61
CA VAL A 369 14.92 -7.87 -4.24
C VAL A 369 14.09 -6.97 -5.16
N ILE A 370 13.29 -6.08 -4.59
CA ILE A 370 12.63 -4.98 -5.30
C ILE A 370 13.22 -3.67 -4.79
N LEU A 371 13.66 -2.81 -5.70
CA LEU A 371 14.29 -1.53 -5.36
C LEU A 371 13.24 -0.45 -5.07
N GLY A 372 13.17 0.03 -3.83
CA GLY A 372 12.40 1.21 -3.44
C GLY A 372 13.03 2.51 -3.94
N ILE A 373 12.28 3.34 -4.65
CA ILE A 373 12.70 4.68 -5.13
C ILE A 373 11.71 5.77 -4.68
N PRO A 374 12.16 7.01 -4.43
CA PRO A 374 11.26 8.08 -4.03
C PRO A 374 10.67 8.83 -5.23
N PHE A 375 9.37 9.08 -5.20
CA PHE A 375 8.68 10.08 -6.04
C PHE A 375 8.63 11.45 -5.37
N TYR A 376 9.44 11.68 -4.34
CA TYR A 376 9.43 12.90 -3.55
C TYR A 376 10.84 13.43 -3.36
N THR A 377 10.92 14.73 -3.10
CA THR A 377 12.14 15.40 -2.67
C THR A 377 11.90 16.20 -1.40
N ARG A 378 12.92 16.93 -0.94
CA ARG A 378 12.86 17.86 0.18
C ARG A 378 13.33 19.23 -0.27
N GLU A 379 12.56 20.24 0.14
CA GLU A 379 13.06 21.60 0.26
C GLU A 379 13.68 21.75 1.64
N TRP A 380 14.98 21.99 1.65
CA TRP A 380 15.77 22.24 2.86
C TRP A 380 15.90 23.73 3.07
N GLU A 381 15.46 24.22 4.21
CA GLU A 381 15.71 25.58 4.70
C GLU A 381 16.92 25.54 5.65
N GLU A 382 17.95 26.31 5.33
CA GLU A 382 19.12 26.55 6.17
C GLU A 382 19.12 28.00 6.66
N SER A 383 19.20 28.17 7.98
CA SER A 383 19.36 29.49 8.61
C SER A 383 20.54 29.50 9.58
N SER A 384 21.32 30.57 9.55
CA SER A 384 22.41 30.77 10.51
C SER A 384 21.88 31.37 11.80
N SER A 385 22.13 30.70 12.94
CA SER A 385 21.89 31.24 14.28
C SER A 385 23.11 30.94 15.15
N ASP A 386 23.73 31.97 15.71
CA ASP A 386 24.83 31.85 16.68
C ASP A 386 26.03 31.00 16.18
N GLY A 387 26.34 31.09 14.89
CA GLY A 387 27.43 30.31 14.27
C GLY A 387 27.10 28.84 13.99
N THR A 388 25.85 28.43 14.24
CA THR A 388 25.33 27.09 13.89
C THR A 388 24.32 27.19 12.74
N ILE A 389 24.36 26.23 11.82
CA ILE A 389 23.37 26.11 10.75
C ILE A 389 22.20 25.28 11.29
N LYS A 390 21.02 25.89 11.35
CA LYS A 390 19.77 25.20 11.62
C LYS A 390 19.15 24.75 10.31
N VAL A 391 18.80 23.46 10.25
CA VAL A 391 18.22 22.83 9.07
C VAL A 391 16.76 22.44 9.33
N GLN A 392 15.87 22.77 8.40
CA GLN A 392 14.48 22.33 8.39
C GLN A 392 14.13 21.79 7.01
N ALA A 393 13.25 20.79 6.94
CA ALA A 393 12.85 20.18 5.68
C ALA A 393 11.35 20.07 5.51
N LYS A 394 10.90 20.34 4.28
CA LYS A 394 9.54 20.08 3.81
C LYS A 394 9.58 19.05 2.68
N THR A 395 8.79 17.98 2.81
CA THR A 395 8.62 17.00 1.74
C THR A 395 7.77 17.59 0.62
N LEU A 396 8.21 17.39 -0.62
CA LEU A 396 7.54 17.88 -1.82
C LEU A 396 7.29 16.75 -2.81
N SER A 397 6.14 16.76 -3.48
CA SER A 397 5.98 16.04 -4.74
C SER A 397 6.87 16.64 -5.83
N MET A 398 7.06 15.91 -6.93
CA MET A 398 7.86 16.37 -8.08
C MET A 398 7.27 17.66 -8.67
N THR A 399 5.94 17.73 -8.83
CA THR A 399 5.24 18.95 -9.30
C THR A 399 5.47 20.13 -8.36
N GLN A 400 5.35 19.94 -7.04
CA GLN A 400 5.58 21.01 -6.06
C GLN A 400 7.01 21.53 -6.10
N ALA A 401 8.01 20.65 -6.28
CA ALA A 401 9.39 21.06 -6.41
C ALA A 401 9.60 21.93 -7.65
N ASN A 402 9.07 21.52 -8.81
CA ASN A 402 9.15 22.28 -10.05
C ASN A 402 8.43 23.65 -9.96
N GLU A 403 7.26 23.70 -9.30
CA GLU A 403 6.55 24.95 -9.05
C GLU A 403 7.38 25.93 -8.22
N ILE A 404 7.99 25.45 -7.14
CA ILE A 404 8.86 26.28 -6.28
C ILE A 404 10.05 26.84 -7.06
N LEU A 405 10.71 26.02 -7.90
CA LEU A 405 11.82 26.51 -8.72
C LEU A 405 11.38 27.57 -9.72
N ARG A 406 10.22 27.37 -10.37
CA ARG A 406 9.64 28.33 -11.30
C ARG A 406 9.28 29.65 -10.61
N GLU A 407 8.67 29.60 -9.43
CA GLU A 407 8.29 30.78 -8.65
C GLU A 407 9.50 31.60 -8.18
N ASN A 408 10.62 30.94 -7.90
CA ASN A 408 11.86 31.61 -7.49
C ASN A 408 12.81 31.90 -8.67
N GLY A 409 12.43 31.58 -9.91
CA GLY A 409 13.23 31.84 -11.11
C GLY A 409 14.56 31.06 -11.17
N VAL A 410 14.62 29.90 -10.52
CA VAL A 410 15.84 29.10 -10.36
C VAL A 410 15.89 28.02 -11.42
N LYS A 411 17.04 27.86 -12.08
CA LYS A 411 17.29 26.74 -12.99
C LYS A 411 18.13 25.69 -12.27
N PRO A 412 17.67 24.43 -12.19
CA PRO A 412 18.47 23.39 -11.58
C PRO A 412 19.67 23.01 -12.45
N VAL A 413 20.72 22.49 -11.82
CA VAL A 413 21.96 22.03 -12.45
C VAL A 413 22.15 20.55 -12.16
N TRP A 414 22.48 19.78 -13.20
CA TRP A 414 22.76 18.35 -13.06
C TRP A 414 24.03 18.10 -12.25
N GLN A 415 23.96 17.24 -11.24
CA GLN A 415 25.09 16.75 -10.45
C GLN A 415 25.38 15.30 -10.83
N GLU A 416 26.43 15.08 -11.64
CA GLU A 416 26.80 13.75 -12.14
C GLU A 416 27.09 12.74 -11.02
N ASP A 417 27.72 13.16 -9.92
CA ASP A 417 28.04 12.29 -8.78
C ASP A 417 26.79 11.86 -7.99
N LYS A 418 25.70 12.64 -8.10
CA LYS A 418 24.40 12.34 -7.47
C LYS A 418 23.42 11.66 -8.42
N GLY A 419 23.60 11.83 -9.72
CA GLY A 419 22.61 11.41 -10.72
C GLY A 419 21.27 12.12 -10.53
N GLN A 420 21.32 13.41 -10.18
CA GLN A 420 20.16 14.25 -9.86
C GLN A 420 20.42 15.70 -10.26
N PHE A 421 19.33 16.41 -10.51
CA PHE A 421 19.35 17.87 -10.57
C PHE A 421 19.39 18.47 -9.15
N TYR A 422 20.15 19.55 -8.99
CA TYR A 422 20.26 20.33 -7.77
C TYR A 422 19.88 21.78 -8.04
N ALA A 423 19.16 22.39 -7.10
CA ALA A 423 18.84 23.81 -7.12
C ALA A 423 19.01 24.43 -5.73
N GLU A 424 19.42 25.70 -5.72
CA GLU A 424 19.49 26.51 -4.51
C GLU A 424 19.01 27.94 -4.77
N TYR A 425 18.45 28.57 -3.75
CA TYR A 425 18.05 29.98 -3.78
C TYR A 425 18.01 30.59 -2.39
N THR A 426 17.98 31.93 -2.34
CA THR A 426 17.89 32.68 -1.09
C THR A 426 16.55 33.40 -1.04
N LYS A 427 15.86 33.30 0.10
CA LYS A 427 14.61 34.02 0.38
C LYS A 427 14.57 34.45 1.84
N SER A 428 14.38 35.74 2.09
CA SER A 428 14.28 36.32 3.44
C SER A 428 15.43 35.89 4.38
N ASP A 429 16.68 36.07 3.93
CA ASP A 429 17.92 35.72 4.64
C ASP A 429 18.10 34.24 5.00
N LYS A 430 17.36 33.36 4.33
CA LYS A 430 17.48 31.90 4.45
C LYS A 430 17.90 31.29 3.12
N GLN A 431 18.73 30.26 3.19
CA GLN A 431 19.15 29.48 2.03
C GLN A 431 18.23 28.28 1.88
N TYR A 432 17.76 28.03 0.66
CA TYR A 432 16.93 26.88 0.31
C TYR A 432 17.68 25.98 -0.66
N LYS A 433 17.61 24.66 -0.44
CA LYS A 433 18.29 23.65 -1.26
C LYS A 433 17.34 22.51 -1.62
N ILE A 434 17.40 22.04 -2.87
CA ILE A 434 16.55 20.95 -3.39
C ILE A 434 17.39 20.03 -4.28
N TRP A 435 17.31 18.72 -4.04
CA TRP A 435 17.83 17.68 -4.94
C TRP A 435 16.66 16.97 -5.59
N LEU A 436 16.39 17.26 -6.86
CA LEU A 436 15.16 16.83 -7.52
C LEU A 436 15.17 15.32 -7.81
N GLU A 437 13.97 14.75 -7.76
CA GLU A 437 13.65 13.55 -8.52
C GLU A 437 12.91 13.99 -9.78
N GLU A 438 13.35 13.48 -10.93
CA GLU A 438 12.75 13.69 -12.24
C GLU A 438 12.93 12.43 -13.12
N SER A 439 12.53 12.50 -14.39
CA SER A 439 12.54 11.35 -15.30
C SER A 439 13.92 10.70 -15.45
N ASP A 440 15.00 11.48 -15.59
CA ASP A 440 16.36 10.97 -15.78
C ASP A 440 16.92 10.36 -14.49
N SER A 441 16.77 11.01 -13.33
CA SER A 441 17.19 10.48 -12.03
C SER A 441 16.47 9.16 -11.70
N LEU A 442 15.16 9.07 -11.96
CA LEU A 442 14.38 7.87 -11.73
C LEU A 442 14.69 6.77 -12.74
N LYS A 443 14.98 7.13 -14.00
CA LYS A 443 15.46 6.20 -15.02
C LYS A 443 16.78 5.55 -14.61
N LEU A 444 17.75 6.35 -14.15
CA LEU A 444 19.05 5.85 -13.68
C LEU A 444 18.87 4.86 -12.54
N LYS A 445 18.04 5.18 -11.55
CA LYS A 445 17.74 4.28 -10.43
C LYS A 445 17.01 3.02 -10.89
N ALA A 446 16.00 3.13 -11.74
CA ALA A 446 15.25 1.98 -12.25
C ALA A 446 16.15 1.04 -13.08
N GLN A 447 17.14 1.56 -13.80
CA GLN A 447 18.12 0.76 -14.53
C GLN A 447 19.01 -0.10 -13.60
N LEU A 448 19.15 0.24 -12.32
CA LEU A 448 19.83 -0.62 -11.34
C LEU A 448 19.12 -1.97 -11.19
N ALA A 449 17.79 -2.01 -11.32
CA ALA A 449 17.04 -3.26 -11.29
C ALA A 449 17.42 -4.20 -12.45
N LEU A 450 17.72 -3.65 -13.63
CA LEU A 450 18.24 -4.43 -14.75
C LEU A 450 19.70 -4.83 -14.53
N LYS A 451 20.55 -3.87 -14.15
CA LYS A 451 21.99 -4.06 -13.92
C LYS A 451 22.27 -5.19 -12.93
N TYR A 452 21.54 -5.20 -11.81
CA TYR A 452 21.69 -6.19 -10.75
C TYR A 452 20.70 -7.37 -10.86
N GLN A 453 19.91 -7.42 -11.93
CA GLN A 453 18.91 -8.45 -12.20
C GLN A 453 17.92 -8.64 -11.03
N LEU A 454 17.54 -7.54 -10.39
CA LEU A 454 16.57 -7.49 -9.29
C LEU A 454 15.18 -7.97 -9.75
N ALA A 455 14.29 -8.30 -8.83
CA ALA A 455 12.90 -8.65 -9.13
C ALA A 455 12.12 -7.47 -9.76
N GLY A 456 12.41 -6.24 -9.32
CA GLY A 456 11.64 -5.06 -9.73
C GLY A 456 12.04 -3.75 -9.08
N VAL A 457 11.16 -2.77 -9.22
CA VAL A 457 11.20 -1.45 -8.59
C VAL A 457 9.85 -1.17 -7.93
N ALA A 458 9.86 -0.51 -6.78
CA ALA A 458 8.69 0.01 -6.10
C ALA A 458 8.87 1.50 -5.81
N ALA A 459 7.84 2.32 -6.01
CA ALA A 459 7.95 3.77 -5.81
C ALA A 459 7.14 4.28 -4.61
N TRP A 460 7.79 5.03 -3.71
CA TRP A 460 7.14 5.78 -2.64
C TRP A 460 7.01 7.25 -3.05
N ARG A 461 5.82 7.75 -3.37
CA ARG A 461 4.53 7.07 -3.39
C ARG A 461 3.65 7.62 -4.50
N LYS A 462 2.57 6.90 -4.81
CA LYS A 462 1.58 7.32 -5.80
C LYS A 462 1.07 8.75 -5.53
N ASP A 463 0.88 9.49 -6.62
CA ASP A 463 0.47 10.89 -6.73
C ASP A 463 1.55 11.92 -6.34
N PHE A 464 2.79 11.48 -6.08
CA PHE A 464 3.91 12.40 -5.88
C PHE A 464 4.76 12.54 -7.14
N GLU A 465 4.57 11.63 -8.09
CA GLU A 465 5.19 11.66 -9.40
C GLU A 465 4.59 12.66 -10.37
N GLU A 466 5.36 13.02 -11.39
CA GLU A 466 4.82 13.58 -12.63
C GLU A 466 4.36 12.46 -13.57
N GLU A 467 3.36 12.74 -14.41
CA GLU A 467 2.70 11.75 -15.28
C GLU A 467 3.70 10.95 -16.16
N GLN A 468 4.71 11.62 -16.71
CA GLN A 468 5.70 11.02 -17.61
C GLN A 468 6.56 9.93 -16.95
N VAL A 469 6.67 9.93 -15.62
CA VAL A 469 7.50 8.96 -14.86
C VAL A 469 7.04 7.54 -15.11
N TRP A 470 5.74 7.31 -15.25
CA TRP A 470 5.20 5.98 -15.53
C TRP A 470 5.68 5.43 -16.88
N GLY A 471 5.75 6.28 -17.90
CA GLY A 471 6.32 5.92 -19.21
C GLY A 471 7.80 5.55 -19.13
N VAL A 472 8.57 6.25 -18.29
CA VAL A 472 9.98 5.93 -18.01
C VAL A 472 10.10 4.55 -17.36
N LEU A 473 9.36 4.32 -16.27
CA LEU A 473 9.39 3.05 -15.53
C LEU A 473 8.95 1.89 -16.42
N LYS A 474 7.87 2.03 -17.19
CA LYS A 474 7.44 1.03 -18.16
C LYS A 474 8.57 0.70 -19.15
N THR A 475 9.18 1.71 -19.76
CA THR A 475 10.23 1.53 -20.77
C THR A 475 11.43 0.75 -20.22
N VAL A 476 11.81 1.02 -18.96
CA VAL A 476 12.94 0.34 -18.32
C VAL A 476 12.56 -1.07 -17.84
N LEU A 477 11.41 -1.24 -17.21
CA LEU A 477 11.05 -2.48 -16.50
C LEU A 477 10.34 -3.52 -17.37
N LYS A 478 9.72 -3.07 -18.47
CA LYS A 478 9.00 -3.89 -19.44
C LYS A 478 9.65 -3.80 -20.83
N PRO A 479 10.96 -4.08 -20.97
CA PRO A 479 11.59 -4.03 -22.28
C PRO A 479 10.86 -5.01 -23.20
N ALA A 480 10.56 -4.58 -24.42
CA ALA A 480 10.06 -5.48 -25.45
C ALA A 480 11.01 -6.70 -25.50
N PRO A 481 10.48 -7.92 -25.72
CA PRO A 481 11.34 -9.05 -26.02
C PRO A 481 12.28 -8.57 -27.11
N ALA A 482 13.59 -8.55 -26.83
CA ALA A 482 14.57 -8.23 -27.86
C ALA A 482 14.19 -9.13 -29.03
N LEU A 483 13.82 -8.54 -30.18
CA LEU A 483 13.69 -9.27 -31.43
C LEU A 483 14.91 -10.17 -31.44
N ALA A 484 14.67 -11.47 -31.28
CA ALA A 484 15.71 -12.45 -31.02
C ALA A 484 16.82 -12.11 -31.98
N ALA A 485 18.03 -11.88 -31.47
CA ALA A 485 19.18 -11.56 -32.29
C ALA A 485 19.36 -12.70 -33.31
N THR A 486 18.67 -12.59 -34.45
CA THR A 486 18.83 -13.36 -35.67
C THR A 486 20.05 -12.79 -36.37
N GLU A 487 21.15 -12.74 -35.64
CA GLU A 487 22.48 -12.44 -36.14
C GLU A 487 23.42 -13.41 -35.44
N ASN A 488 23.37 -14.68 -35.83
CA ASN A 488 24.58 -15.51 -35.89
C ASN A 488 24.42 -16.91 -36.51
N THR A 489 23.26 -17.29 -37.06
CA THR A 489 23.17 -18.60 -37.73
C THR A 489 23.80 -18.55 -39.12
N GLU A 490 23.55 -17.50 -39.92
CA GLU A 490 24.15 -17.35 -41.25
C GLU A 490 25.66 -17.09 -41.20
N GLN A 491 26.16 -16.30 -40.25
CA GLN A 491 27.61 -16.10 -40.08
C GLN A 491 28.33 -17.34 -39.55
N LYS A 492 27.66 -18.18 -38.72
CA LYS A 492 28.21 -19.48 -38.30
C LYS A 492 28.20 -20.50 -39.44
N GLU A 493 27.17 -20.52 -40.29
CA GLU A 493 27.14 -21.42 -41.45
C GLU A 493 28.14 -21.02 -42.55
N GLN A 494 28.31 -19.72 -42.83
CA GLN A 494 29.33 -19.25 -43.76
C GLN A 494 30.76 -19.52 -43.25
N LYS A 495 31.02 -19.42 -41.93
CA LYS A 495 32.30 -19.82 -41.32
C LYS A 495 32.51 -21.34 -41.34
N LYS A 496 31.45 -22.15 -41.23
CA LYS A 496 31.51 -23.62 -41.31
C LYS A 496 31.74 -24.10 -42.75
N GLN A 497 31.13 -23.46 -43.74
CA GLN A 497 31.36 -23.75 -45.17
C GLN A 497 32.76 -23.33 -45.64
N LYS A 498 33.30 -22.18 -45.17
CA LYS A 498 34.69 -21.78 -45.47
C LYS A 498 35.74 -22.68 -44.82
N ARG A 499 35.46 -23.30 -43.67
CA ARG A 499 36.35 -24.30 -43.04
C ARG A 499 36.37 -25.65 -43.79
N ASN A 500 35.23 -26.07 -44.36
CA ASN A 500 35.16 -27.33 -45.12
C ASN A 500 35.75 -27.24 -46.53
N LYS A 501 35.80 -26.05 -47.14
CA LYS A 501 36.49 -25.81 -48.42
C LYS A 501 38.02 -25.71 -48.34
N LYS A 502 38.60 -25.67 -47.14
CA LYS A 502 40.07 -25.71 -46.91
C LYS A 502 40.59 -27.10 -46.52
N LYS A 503 39.71 -28.12 -46.48
CA LYS A 503 40.04 -29.52 -46.14
C LYS A 503 39.75 -30.51 -47.28
N LYS A 504 39.43 -30.00 -48.48
CA LYS A 504 39.54 -30.68 -49.77
C LYS A 504 40.52 -29.87 -50.60
#